data_AF-A0A7W4BR84-F1
#
_entry.id   AF-A0A7W4BR84-F1
#
_cell.length_a   1.000
_cell.length_b   1.000
_cell.length_c   1.000
_cell.angle_alpha   90.00
_cell.angle_beta   90.00
_cell.angle_gamma   90.00
#
_symmetry.space_group_name_H-M   'P 1'
#
loop_
_entity.id
_entity.type
_entity.pdbx_description
1 polymer ?
#
loop_
_entity_poly.entity_id
_entity_poly.type
_entity_poly.pdbx_seq_one_letter_code
_entity_poly.pdbx_strand_id
1 'polypeptide(L)'
;DLGFNTQFTMQYLKVSPFGDYISFLSEGLGYPKYYWVNLSDPSKRITKPFKTGGYFFSDKKNKVLSPASRDSTELMGNGRPYPDYYFIELDLITKQEREILLKESNIWGMGTIYVFGVFNIKDEQ
;
A
#
# COMPACT_ATOMS: atom_id res chain seq x y z
N ASP A 1 35.45 10.71 5.68
CA ASP A 1 34.25 11.40 5.19
C ASP A 1 33.22 10.34 4.84
N LEU A 2 32.27 10.07 5.73
CA LEU A 2 31.23 9.03 5.51
C LEU A 2 30.11 9.68 4.69
N GLY A 3 30.36 9.88 3.40
CA GLY A 3 29.50 10.62 2.46
C GLY A 3 28.03 10.20 2.47
N PHE A 4 27.27 10.73 3.41
CA PHE A 4 25.82 10.65 3.43
C PHE A 4 25.32 11.51 2.27
N ASN A 5 24.85 10.84 1.22
CA ASN A 5 24.25 11.51 0.08
C ASN A 5 22.91 12.11 0.51
N THR A 6 22.91 13.39 0.84
CA THR A 6 21.76 14.18 1.30
C THR A 6 20.71 14.40 0.21
N GLN A 7 20.92 13.91 -1.02
CA GLN A 7 19.96 14.04 -2.11
C GLN A 7 18.90 12.92 -2.14
N PHE A 8 19.06 11.86 -1.34
CA PHE A 8 18.11 10.74 -1.30
C PHE A 8 17.48 10.64 0.08
N THR A 9 16.23 11.11 0.17
CA THR A 9 15.48 10.97 1.42
C THR A 9 14.66 9.69 1.33
N MET A 10 15.01 8.71 2.17
CA MET A 10 14.13 7.56 2.42
C MET A 10 13.10 7.96 3.46
N GLN A 11 11.83 7.92 3.08
CA GLN A 11 10.71 8.21 3.98
C GLN A 11 9.83 6.98 4.16
N TYR A 12 9.08 6.97 5.27
CA TYR A 12 8.05 5.97 5.55
C TYR A 12 8.57 4.51 5.49
N LEU A 13 9.76 4.25 6.04
CA LEU A 13 10.29 2.90 6.15
C LEU A 13 9.33 2.02 6.97
N LYS A 14 8.91 0.89 6.39
CA LYS A 14 8.04 -0.11 7.03
C LYS A 14 8.59 -1.51 6.80
N VAL A 15 8.31 -2.41 7.74
CA VAL A 15 8.63 -3.85 7.63
C VAL A 15 7.31 -4.60 7.40
N SER A 16 7.33 -5.64 6.56
CA SER A 16 6.15 -6.50 6.38
C SER A 16 5.78 -7.21 7.68
N PRO A 17 4.49 -7.54 7.91
CA PRO A 17 4.06 -8.31 9.08
C PRO A 17 4.75 -9.68 9.21
N PHE A 18 5.32 -10.19 8.11
CA PHE A 18 6.01 -11.47 8.03
C PHE A 18 7.54 -11.33 8.10
N GLY A 19 8.08 -10.12 8.19
CA GLY A 19 9.51 -9.86 8.31
C GLY A 19 10.34 -10.17 7.06
N ASP A 20 9.72 -10.40 5.91
CA ASP A 20 10.35 -10.79 4.66
C ASP A 20 10.61 -9.63 3.68
N TYR A 21 9.95 -8.48 3.89
CA TYR A 21 10.18 -7.27 3.10
C TYR A 21 10.36 -6.04 3.96
N ILE A 22 11.16 -5.11 3.45
CA ILE A 22 11.09 -3.70 3.82
C ILE A 22 10.46 -2.90 2.68
N SER A 23 9.71 -1.85 3.03
CA SER A 23 9.24 -0.86 2.06
C SER A 23 9.59 0.55 2.48
N PHE A 24 9.81 1.42 1.52
CA PHE A 24 10.09 2.84 1.74
C PHE A 24 9.74 3.65 0.50
N LEU A 25 9.46 4.93 0.72
CA LEU A 25 9.34 5.94 -0.32
C LEU A 25 10.72 6.56 -0.55
N SER A 26 11.19 6.60 -1.80
CA SER A 26 12.37 7.39 -2.16
C SER A 26 11.94 8.66 -2.88
N GLU A 27 12.41 9.78 -2.35
CA GLU A 27 12.31 11.11 -2.96
C GLU A 27 13.73 11.55 -3.34
N GLY A 28 13.95 11.98 -4.59
CA GLY A 28 15.26 12.47 -5.06
C GLY A 28 15.75 11.92 -6.42
N LEU A 29 15.15 10.84 -6.94
CA LEU A 29 15.46 10.26 -8.26
C LEU A 29 14.48 10.68 -9.37
N GLY A 30 13.79 11.81 -9.20
CA GLY A 30 12.65 12.25 -10.03
C GLY A 30 11.31 12.09 -9.29
N TYR A 31 10.26 11.64 -9.99
CA TYR A 31 8.96 11.38 -9.36
C TYR A 31 9.10 10.39 -8.18
N PRO A 32 8.49 10.67 -7.01
CA PRO A 32 8.57 9.79 -5.84
C PRO A 32 8.14 8.36 -6.18
N LYS A 33 8.87 7.38 -5.63
CA LYS A 33 8.64 5.94 -5.90
C LYS A 33 8.65 5.12 -4.61
N TYR A 34 7.72 4.19 -4.52
CA TYR A 34 7.74 3.15 -3.50
C TYR A 34 8.63 1.99 -3.92
N TYR A 35 9.39 1.49 -2.96
CA TYR A 35 10.24 0.32 -3.10
C TYR A 35 9.73 -0.76 -2.13
N TRP A 36 9.73 -2.01 -2.59
CA TRP A 36 9.63 -3.19 -1.74
C TRP A 36 10.86 -4.07 -1.99
N VAL A 37 11.64 -4.32 -0.96
CA VAL A 37 12.89 -5.10 -1.05
C VAL A 37 12.70 -6.37 -0.24
N ASN A 38 12.81 -7.52 -0.91
CA ASN A 38 12.83 -8.82 -0.25
C ASN A 38 14.17 -8.96 0.50
N LEU A 39 14.13 -9.28 1.78
CA LEU A 39 15.35 -9.34 2.61
C LEU A 39 16.22 -10.57 2.33
N SER A 40 15.62 -11.66 1.84
CA SER A 40 16.35 -12.86 1.44
C SER A 40 16.93 -12.76 0.03
N ASP A 41 16.33 -11.94 -0.84
CA ASP A 41 16.80 -11.70 -2.21
C ASP A 41 16.54 -10.24 -2.64
N PRO A 42 17.42 -9.29 -2.25
CA PRO A 42 17.24 -7.87 -2.56
C PRO A 42 17.23 -7.54 -4.06
N SER A 43 17.74 -8.46 -4.91
CA SER A 43 17.74 -8.29 -6.37
C SER A 43 16.32 -8.26 -6.96
N LYS A 44 15.37 -8.94 -6.31
CA LYS A 44 13.96 -9.03 -6.71
C LYS A 44 13.10 -7.84 -6.27
N ARG A 45 13.71 -6.70 -5.98
CA ARG A 45 12.96 -5.50 -5.55
C ARG A 45 11.87 -5.11 -6.55
N ILE A 46 10.77 -4.61 -6.00
CA ILE A 46 9.65 -4.06 -6.78
C ILE A 46 9.62 -2.56 -6.58
N THR A 47 9.28 -1.84 -7.65
CA THR A 47 9.10 -0.39 -7.61
C THR A 47 7.76 0.00 -8.21
N LYS A 48 7.06 0.93 -7.57
CA LYS A 48 5.86 1.58 -8.14
C LYS A 48 5.96 3.10 -7.98
N PRO A 49 5.33 3.88 -8.88
CA PRO A 49 5.16 5.30 -8.67
C PRO A 49 4.43 5.58 -7.34
N PHE A 50 4.66 6.75 -6.76
CA PHE A 50 3.83 7.24 -5.66
C PHE A 50 2.37 7.38 -6.10
N LYS A 51 1.46 7.04 -5.17
CA LYS A 51 0.01 7.18 -5.33
C LYS A 51 -0.55 7.89 -4.10
N THR A 52 -1.48 8.82 -4.30
CA THR A 52 -2.24 9.44 -3.21
C THR A 52 -2.98 8.35 -2.41
N GLY A 53 -2.82 8.36 -1.08
CA GLY A 53 -3.28 7.27 -0.20
C GLY A 53 -2.21 6.20 0.08
N GLY A 54 -1.10 6.22 -0.66
CA GLY A 54 0.06 5.39 -0.43
C GLY A 54 -0.17 3.88 -0.64
N TYR A 55 0.79 3.11 -0.15
CA TYR A 55 0.73 1.66 -0.10
C TYR A 55 0.98 1.17 1.32
N PHE A 56 0.39 0.04 1.68
CA PHE A 56 0.60 -0.61 2.97
C PHE A 56 0.60 -2.12 2.84
N PHE A 57 1.33 -2.80 3.72
CA PHE A 57 1.35 -4.26 3.74
C PHE A 57 -0.01 -4.81 4.16
N SER A 58 -0.43 -5.87 3.50
CA SER A 58 -1.58 -6.68 3.93
C SER A 58 -1.16 -7.65 5.03
N ASP A 59 -2.15 -8.10 5.77
CA ASP A 59 -2.14 -9.28 6.64
C ASP A 59 -1.90 -10.60 5.88
N LYS A 60 -1.93 -10.61 4.55
CA LYS A 60 -1.60 -11.74 3.68
C LYS A 60 -0.14 -11.66 3.22
N LYS A 61 0.54 -12.82 3.20
CA LYS A 61 1.97 -12.90 2.85
C LYS A 61 2.24 -12.43 1.42
N ASN A 62 3.31 -11.67 1.23
CA ASN A 62 3.72 -11.08 -0.05
C ASN A 62 2.68 -10.15 -0.68
N LYS A 63 1.70 -9.64 0.07
CA LYS A 63 0.64 -8.76 -0.47
C LYS A 63 0.78 -7.34 0.04
N VAL A 64 0.51 -6.40 -0.86
CA VAL A 64 0.47 -4.97 -0.59
C VAL A 64 -0.84 -4.42 -1.11
N LEU A 65 -1.44 -3.49 -0.39
CA LEU A 65 -2.69 -2.84 -0.76
C LEU A 65 -2.45 -1.36 -1.01
N SER A 66 -3.20 -0.80 -1.95
CA SER A 66 -3.37 0.65 -2.10
C SER A 66 -4.86 0.99 -2.20
N PRO A 67 -5.32 2.08 -1.57
CA PRO A 67 -6.69 2.51 -1.70
C PRO A 67 -6.94 3.07 -3.11
N ALA A 68 -8.17 2.91 -3.57
CA ALA A 68 -8.69 3.48 -4.81
C ALA A 68 -10.17 3.80 -4.64
N SER A 69 -10.70 4.65 -5.51
CA SER A 69 -12.12 4.95 -5.58
C SER A 69 -12.55 5.14 -7.02
N ARG A 70 -13.82 4.86 -7.28
CA ARG A 70 -14.51 5.19 -8.53
C ARG A 70 -15.86 5.81 -8.22
N ASP A 71 -16.45 6.51 -9.18
CA ASP A 71 -17.80 7.02 -9.03
C ASP A 71 -18.80 5.86 -9.08
N SER A 72 -19.70 5.81 -8.09
CA SER A 72 -20.82 4.88 -8.09
C SER A 72 -21.91 5.33 -9.06
N THR A 73 -22.85 4.43 -9.36
CA THR A 73 -24.04 4.77 -10.13
C THR A 73 -25.12 5.47 -9.31
N GLU A 74 -24.99 5.50 -7.97
CA GLU A 74 -25.95 6.15 -7.08
C GLU A 74 -25.56 7.62 -6.87
N LEU A 75 -26.53 8.53 -6.99
CA LEU A 75 -26.31 9.96 -6.83
C LEU A 75 -26.72 10.44 -5.44
N MET A 76 -25.89 11.29 -4.85
CA MET A 76 -26.23 12.11 -3.70
C MET A 76 -27.33 13.12 -4.06
N GLY A 77 -28.00 13.67 -3.04
CA GLY A 77 -29.06 14.68 -3.24
C GLY A 77 -28.63 15.96 -3.97
N ASN A 78 -27.32 16.18 -4.14
CA ASN A 78 -26.75 17.28 -4.93
C ASN A 78 -26.40 16.88 -6.38
N GLY A 79 -26.80 15.69 -6.84
CA GLY A 79 -26.56 15.17 -8.19
C GLY A 79 -25.15 14.63 -8.45
N ARG A 80 -24.25 14.61 -7.47
CA ARG A 80 -22.92 14.00 -7.60
C ARG A 80 -22.96 12.52 -7.20
N PRO A 81 -22.17 11.64 -7.83
CA PRO A 81 -22.13 10.22 -7.46
C PRO A 81 -21.52 10.02 -6.06
N TYR A 82 -21.98 8.99 -5.35
CA TYR A 82 -21.26 8.50 -4.17
C TYR A 82 -19.93 7.86 -4.60
N PRO A 83 -18.84 8.01 -3.83
CA PRO A 83 -17.58 7.33 -4.12
C PRO A 83 -17.62 5.86 -3.67
N ASP A 84 -17.38 4.94 -4.59
CA ASP A 84 -17.14 3.53 -4.30
C ASP A 84 -15.66 3.30 -4.03
N TYR A 85 -15.33 2.98 -2.79
CA TYR A 85 -13.95 2.68 -2.37
C TYR A 85 -13.62 1.20 -2.51
N TYR A 86 -12.40 0.91 -2.98
CA TYR A 86 -11.86 -0.43 -3.11
C TYR A 86 -10.34 -0.41 -2.88
N PHE A 87 -9.75 -1.59 -2.70
CA PHE A 87 -8.32 -1.76 -2.67
C PHE A 87 -7.80 -2.36 -3.98
N ILE A 88 -6.61 -1.96 -4.37
CA ILE A 88 -5.81 -2.68 -5.36
C ILE A 88 -4.78 -3.48 -4.58
N GLU A 89 -4.87 -4.81 -4.66
CA GLU A 89 -3.89 -5.74 -4.11
C GLU A 89 -2.82 -6.05 -5.15
N LEU A 90 -1.56 -5.80 -4.78
CA LEU A 90 -0.37 -6.19 -5.53
C LEU A 90 0.27 -7.42 -4.88
N ASP A 91 0.50 -8.44 -5.69
CA ASP A 91 1.33 -9.59 -5.33
C ASP A 91 2.82 -9.25 -5.56
N LEU A 92 3.64 -9.32 -4.50
CA LEU A 92 5.07 -9.00 -4.57
C LEU A 92 5.92 -10.12 -5.20
N ILE A 93 5.37 -11.30 -5.47
CA ILE A 93 6.04 -12.39 -6.17
C ILE A 93 5.68 -12.35 -7.66
N THR A 94 4.38 -12.34 -7.96
CA THR A 94 3.89 -12.45 -9.34
C THR A 94 3.76 -11.09 -10.03
N LYS A 95 3.79 -9.99 -9.27
CA LYS A 95 3.58 -8.60 -9.73
C LYS A 95 2.19 -8.34 -10.32
N GLN A 96 1.25 -9.27 -10.13
CA GLN A 96 -0.12 -9.11 -10.57
C GLN A 96 -0.90 -8.22 -9.62
N GLU A 97 -1.82 -7.44 -10.21
CA GLU A 97 -2.75 -6.59 -9.48
C GLU A 97 -4.16 -7.13 -9.61
N ARG A 98 -4.94 -7.01 -8.53
CA ARG A 98 -6.39 -7.28 -8.55
C ARG A 98 -7.14 -6.29 -7.67
N GLU A 99 -8.39 -6.04 -8.01
CA GLU A 99 -9.27 -5.24 -7.19
C GLU A 99 -9.90 -6.09 -6.09
N ILE A 100 -10.04 -5.50 -4.91
CA ILE A 100 -10.73 -6.08 -3.75
C ILE A 100 -11.72 -5.03 -3.27
N LEU A 101 -13.00 -5.35 -3.32
CA LEU A 101 -14.03 -4.45 -2.79
C LEU A 101 -13.87 -4.30 -1.27
N LEU A 102 -14.11 -3.12 -0.72
CA LEU A 102 -13.95 -2.90 0.73
C LEU A 102 -14.80 -3.87 1.55
N LYS A 103 -16.04 -4.12 1.10
CA LYS A 103 -16.98 -5.07 1.71
C LYS A 103 -16.48 -6.53 1.73
N GLU A 104 -15.56 -6.87 0.82
CA GLU A 104 -14.94 -8.20 0.70
C GLU A 104 -13.58 -8.26 1.40
N SER A 105 -13.11 -7.13 1.94
CA SER A 105 -11.91 -7.06 2.74
C SER A 105 -12.26 -7.22 4.22
N ASN A 106 -11.42 -7.91 4.99
CA ASN A 106 -11.52 -7.96 6.46
C ASN A 106 -10.97 -6.68 7.12
N ILE A 107 -10.80 -5.59 6.36
CA ILE A 107 -10.18 -4.35 6.80
C ILE A 107 -11.31 -3.36 7.11
N TRP A 108 -11.56 -3.13 8.40
CA TRP A 108 -12.56 -2.20 8.90
C TRP A 108 -11.95 -0.82 9.16
N GLY A 109 -12.50 0.24 8.55
CA GLY A 109 -12.13 1.64 8.79
C GLY A 109 -13.10 2.61 8.11
N MET A 110 -13.72 3.50 8.89
CA MET A 110 -14.82 4.40 8.49
C MET A 110 -14.45 5.38 7.35
N GLY A 111 -15.29 5.45 6.31
CA GLY A 111 -15.65 6.65 5.52
C GLY A 111 -14.58 7.40 4.72
N THR A 112 -13.30 7.26 5.06
CA THR A 112 -12.15 7.89 4.40
C THR A 112 -10.96 7.03 4.79
N ILE A 113 -10.41 6.28 3.85
CA ILE A 113 -9.38 5.27 4.14
C ILE A 113 -8.05 5.96 4.47
N TYR A 114 -7.87 6.32 5.74
CA TYR A 114 -6.56 6.52 6.35
C TYR A 114 -6.19 5.24 7.09
N VAL A 115 -5.49 4.31 6.42
CA VAL A 115 -4.97 3.10 7.07
C VAL A 115 -3.76 3.49 7.91
N PHE A 116 -3.94 3.62 9.22
CA PHE A 116 -2.86 3.91 10.17
C PHE A 116 -1.99 2.67 10.47
N GLY A 117 -2.48 1.46 10.17
CA GLY A 117 -1.75 0.20 10.31
C GLY A 117 -2.66 -0.99 10.05
N VAL A 118 -2.08 -2.13 9.66
CA VAL A 118 -2.76 -3.42 9.57
C VAL A 118 -2.22 -4.30 10.69
N PHE A 119 -3.11 -4.73 11.59
CA PHE A 119 -2.76 -5.57 12.73
C PHE A 119 -3.33 -6.96 12.50
N ASN A 120 -2.51 -7.98 12.73
CA ASN A 120 -2.96 -9.37 12.71
C ASN A 120 -3.57 -9.67 14.08
N ILE A 121 -4.88 -9.48 14.24
CA ILE A 121 -5.58 -9.90 15.44
C ILE A 121 -5.78 -11.41 15.29
N LYS A 122 -4.92 -12.20 15.93
CA LYS A 122 -5.23 -13.61 16.15
C LYS A 122 -6.33 -13.66 17.20
N ASP A 123 -7.50 -14.18 16.82
CA ASP A 123 -8.43 -14.68 17.82
C ASP A 123 -7.76 -15.86 18.51
N GLU A 124 -7.31 -15.66 19.75
CA GLU A 124 -6.93 -16.75 20.64
C GLU A 124 -8.22 -17.48 21.04
N GLN A 125 -8.43 -18.69 20.48
CA GLN A 125 -9.34 -19.71 21.01
C GLN A 125 -8.53 -20.82 21.66
#